data_AF-A0A382DF69-F1
#
_entry.id   AF-A0A382DF69-F1
#
_cell.length_a   1.000
_cell.length_b   1.000
_cell.length_c   1.000
_cell.angle_alpha   90.00
_cell.angle_beta   90.00
_cell.angle_gamma   90.00
#
_symmetry.space_group_name_H-M   'P 1'
#
loop_
_entity.id
_entity.type
_entity.pdbx_description
1 polymer ?
#
loop_
_entity_poly.entity_id
_entity_poly.type
_entity_poly.pdbx_seq_one_letter_code
_entity_poly.pdbx_strand_id
1 'polypeptide(L)'
;MEWDGSANEIPTLDNKYIFIDAFARWRISDALQFYKSAKNELLAQSRLDDILDGAVRDEIANRTLVEIIRSSDRVMAIQDVESSSVNMNDNIIKDLTLSGARLLIIESILTSVSKRLV
;
A
#
# COMPACT_ATOMS: atom_id res chain seq x y z
N MET A 1 10.84 -12.96 12.55
CA MET A 1 10.99 -13.68 11.26
C MET A 1 10.66 -12.70 10.14
N GLU A 2 11.17 -12.93 8.94
CA GLU A 2 10.80 -12.17 7.73
C GLU A 2 9.70 -12.87 6.96
N TRP A 3 8.87 -12.05 6.34
CA TRP A 3 8.02 -12.41 5.23
C TRP A 3 8.43 -11.50 4.07
N ASP A 4 8.57 -12.07 2.89
CA ASP A 4 8.98 -11.39 1.68
C ASP A 4 8.03 -11.81 0.56
N GLY A 5 7.17 -10.88 0.13
CA GLY A 5 6.15 -11.14 -0.86
C GLY A 5 6.74 -11.21 -2.26
N SER A 6 6.04 -11.88 -3.17
CA SER A 6 6.43 -11.80 -4.58
C SER A 6 6.08 -10.44 -5.14
N ALA A 7 7.06 -9.74 -5.70
CA ALA A 7 6.82 -8.47 -6.36
C ALA A 7 5.89 -8.68 -7.58
N ASN A 8 4.83 -7.88 -7.66
CA ASN A 8 3.75 -8.07 -8.63
C ASN A 8 3.26 -6.74 -9.20
N GLU A 9 2.73 -6.79 -10.42
CA GLU A 9 2.04 -5.67 -11.04
C GLU A 9 0.57 -5.63 -10.57
N ILE A 10 0.12 -4.48 -10.08
CA ILE A 10 -1.22 -4.28 -9.53
C ILE A 10 -1.88 -3.08 -10.22
N PRO A 11 -3.14 -3.22 -10.69
CA PRO A 11 -3.89 -2.09 -11.21
C PRO A 11 -4.35 -1.16 -10.07
N THR A 12 -4.28 0.14 -10.30
CA THR A 12 -4.83 1.18 -9.44
C THR A 12 -6.28 1.51 -9.82
N LEU A 13 -6.95 2.28 -8.97
CA LEU A 13 -8.32 2.75 -9.22
C LEU A 13 -8.46 3.54 -10.53
N ASP A 14 -7.42 4.28 -10.92
CA ASP A 14 -7.37 5.09 -12.14
C ASP A 14 -6.83 4.31 -13.37
N ASN A 15 -6.92 2.97 -13.35
CA ASN A 15 -6.50 2.07 -14.43
C ASN A 15 -5.04 2.21 -14.87
N LYS A 16 -4.17 2.54 -13.91
CA LYS A 16 -2.72 2.50 -14.13
C LYS A 16 -2.15 1.27 -13.46
N TYR A 17 -1.03 0.79 -13.96
CA TYR A 17 -0.34 -0.35 -13.37
C TYR A 17 0.89 0.13 -12.61
N ILE A 18 1.09 -0.43 -11.42
CA ILE A 18 2.27 -0.18 -10.60
C ILE A 18 2.89 -1.51 -10.18
N PHE A 19 4.21 -1.60 -10.29
CA PHE A 19 4.97 -2.74 -9.80
C PHE A 19 5.30 -2.52 -8.31
N ILE A 20 4.85 -3.44 -7.46
CA ILE A 20 4.97 -3.32 -6.00
C ILE A 20 5.75 -4.48 -5.45
N ASP A 21 6.69 -4.16 -4.58
CA ASP A 21 7.49 -5.09 -3.78
C ASP A 21 7.23 -4.80 -2.29
N ALA A 22 6.93 -5.84 -1.52
CA ALA A 22 6.44 -5.73 -0.15
C ALA A 22 7.11 -6.74 0.76
N PHE A 23 7.59 -6.25 1.91
CA PHE A 23 8.21 -7.06 2.96
C PHE A 23 7.57 -6.76 4.32
N ALA A 24 7.59 -7.75 5.20
CA ALA A 24 7.06 -7.61 6.55
C ALA A 24 7.91 -8.36 7.58
N ARG A 25 7.80 -7.94 8.84
CA ARG A 25 8.36 -8.64 9.99
C ARG A 25 7.24 -9.21 10.83
N TRP A 26 7.33 -10.48 11.17
CA TRP A 26 6.33 -11.17 11.96
C TRP A 26 6.97 -11.96 13.11
N ARG A 27 6.16 -12.24 14.13
CA ARG A 27 6.54 -13.02 15.31
C ARG A 27 5.37 -13.87 15.78
N ILE A 28 5.67 -15.01 16.38
CA ILE A 28 4.66 -15.84 17.05
C ILE A 28 4.35 -15.17 18.40
N SER A 29 3.10 -14.76 18.59
CA SER A 29 2.60 -14.19 19.84
C SER A 29 2.24 -15.28 20.86
N ASP A 30 1.54 -16.32 20.42
CA ASP A 30 1.12 -17.49 21.21
C ASP A 30 1.53 -18.79 20.52
N ALA A 31 2.41 -19.55 21.17
CA ALA A 31 2.94 -20.80 20.64
C ALA A 31 1.88 -21.93 20.54
N LEU A 32 0.92 -21.98 21.46
CA LEU A 32 -0.13 -22.98 21.46
C LEU A 32 -1.14 -22.72 20.34
N GLN A 33 -1.55 -21.46 20.16
CA GLN A 33 -2.44 -21.07 19.07
C GLN A 33 -1.77 -21.31 17.71
N PHE A 34 -0.50 -20.94 17.58
CA PHE A 34 0.30 -21.19 16.39
C PHE A 34 0.38 -22.68 16.04
N TYR A 35 0.67 -23.54 17.02
CA TYR A 35 0.76 -24.98 16.77
C TYR A 35 -0.58 -25.57 16.32
N LYS A 36 -1.70 -25.05 16.83
CA LYS A 36 -3.06 -25.48 16.42
C LYS A 36 -3.41 -25.00 15.01
N SER A 37 -3.00 -23.80 14.60
CA SER A 37 -3.42 -23.18 13.35
C SER A 37 -2.47 -23.47 12.17
N ALA A 38 -1.18 -23.22 12.34
CA ALA A 38 -0.15 -23.32 11.30
C ALA A 38 0.80 -24.50 11.50
N LYS A 39 0.99 -24.99 12.74
CA LYS A 39 1.90 -26.10 13.10
C LYS A 39 3.41 -25.81 12.91
N ASN A 40 3.80 -25.26 11.77
CA ASN A 40 5.19 -24.97 11.43
C ASN A 40 5.31 -23.64 10.66
N GLU A 41 6.55 -23.18 10.50
CA GLU A 41 6.86 -21.91 9.84
C GLU A 41 6.44 -21.90 8.36
N LEU A 42 6.61 -23.01 7.63
CA LEU A 42 6.27 -23.09 6.21
C LEU A 42 4.78 -22.80 5.96
N LEU A 43 3.89 -23.42 6.74
CA LEU A 43 2.45 -23.18 6.60
C LEU A 43 2.05 -21.79 7.12
N ALA A 44 2.80 -21.25 8.10
CA ALA A 44 2.59 -19.88 8.55
C ALA A 44 2.97 -18.87 7.46
N GLN A 45 4.10 -19.06 6.78
CA GLN A 45 4.52 -18.24 5.64
C GLN A 45 3.48 -18.28 4.53
N SER A 46 3.01 -19.46 4.13
CA SER A 46 1.96 -19.58 3.11
C SER A 46 0.65 -18.87 3.50
N ARG A 47 0.26 -18.88 4.79
CA ARG A 47 -0.89 -18.09 5.25
C ARG A 47 -0.62 -16.59 5.23
N LEU A 48 0.61 -16.19 5.55
CA LEU A 48 1.03 -14.80 5.49
C LEU A 48 1.04 -14.29 4.04
N ASP A 49 1.48 -15.11 3.08
CA ASP A 49 1.40 -14.81 1.64
C ASP A 49 -0.04 -14.42 1.26
N ASP A 50 -1.00 -15.30 1.53
CA ASP A 50 -2.41 -15.06 1.17
C ASP A 50 -3.00 -13.79 1.83
N ILE A 51 -2.63 -13.53 3.09
CA ILE A 51 -3.18 -12.41 3.87
C ILE A 51 -2.52 -11.08 3.50
N LEU A 52 -1.19 -11.04 3.44
CA LEU A 52 -0.42 -9.83 3.18
C LEU A 52 -0.53 -9.42 1.72
N ASP A 53 -0.36 -10.35 0.77
CA ASP A 53 -0.51 -10.02 -0.66
C ASP A 53 -1.94 -9.60 -0.97
N GLY A 54 -2.93 -10.24 -0.35
CA GLY A 54 -4.34 -9.85 -0.45
C GLY A 54 -4.58 -8.44 0.06
N ALA A 55 -4.09 -8.13 1.28
CA ALA A 55 -4.28 -6.80 1.88
C ALA A 55 -3.57 -5.68 1.10
N VAL A 56 -2.35 -5.94 0.59
CA VAL A 56 -1.63 -4.98 -0.26
C VAL A 56 -2.39 -4.74 -1.56
N ARG A 57 -2.84 -5.81 -2.23
CA ARG A 57 -3.60 -5.69 -3.48
C ARG A 57 -4.90 -4.92 -3.29
N ASP A 58 -5.64 -5.22 -2.23
CA ASP A 58 -6.90 -4.54 -1.90
C ASP A 58 -6.67 -3.04 -1.69
N GLU A 59 -5.63 -2.64 -0.95
CA GLU A 59 -5.36 -1.23 -0.68
C GLU A 59 -4.91 -0.44 -1.91
N ILE A 60 -4.14 -1.08 -2.79
CA ILE A 60 -3.64 -0.43 -4.01
C ILE A 60 -4.74 -0.31 -5.07
N ALA A 61 -5.56 -1.34 -5.23
CA ALA A 61 -6.67 -1.33 -6.19
C ALA A 61 -7.74 -0.29 -5.85
N ASN A 62 -7.87 0.11 -4.58
CA ASN A 62 -8.84 1.09 -4.11
C ASN A 62 -8.35 2.54 -4.13
N ARG A 63 -7.11 2.81 -4.58
CA ARG A 63 -6.51 4.16 -4.57
C ARG A 63 -6.00 4.57 -5.94
N THR A 64 -5.89 5.87 -6.16
CA THR A 64 -5.32 6.41 -7.41
C THR A 64 -3.80 6.38 -7.36
N LEU A 65 -3.14 6.30 -8.52
CA LEU A 65 -1.68 6.33 -8.58
C LEU A 65 -1.08 7.59 -7.93
N VAL A 66 -1.74 8.74 -8.11
CA VAL A 66 -1.29 10.03 -7.55
C VAL A 66 -1.28 9.98 -6.03
N GLU A 67 -2.31 9.40 -5.43
CA GLU A 67 -2.43 9.21 -3.99
C GLU A 67 -1.34 8.28 -3.45
N ILE A 68 -1.08 7.16 -4.13
CA ILE A 68 -0.09 6.16 -3.71
C ILE A 68 1.35 6.72 -3.71
N ILE A 69 1.71 7.52 -4.72
CA ILE A 69 3.07 8.04 -4.88
C ILE A 69 3.35 9.21 -3.92
N ARG A 70 2.33 9.97 -3.53
CA ARG A 70 2.51 11.17 -2.70
C ARG A 70 2.72 10.83 -1.22
N SER A 71 3.81 11.33 -0.67
CA SER A 71 4.14 11.24 0.75
C SER A 71 3.71 12.46 1.57
N SER A 72 3.40 13.60 0.94
CA SER A 72 2.98 14.84 1.60
C SER A 72 2.24 15.78 0.65
N ASP A 73 1.54 16.76 1.21
CA ASP A 73 0.82 17.84 0.51
C ASP A 73 1.72 18.95 -0.01
N ARG A 74 2.93 18.59 -0.46
CA ARG A 74 3.85 19.60 -0.99
C ARG A 74 3.30 20.10 -2.33
N VAL A 75 3.01 21.39 -2.39
CA VAL A 75 2.73 22.09 -3.65
C VAL A 75 3.90 21.85 -4.62
N MET A 76 3.63 21.17 -5.73
CA MET A 76 4.59 21.06 -6.82
C MET A 76 4.79 22.45 -7.43
N ALA A 77 6.01 22.97 -7.38
CA ALA A 77 6.37 24.14 -8.16
C ALA A 77 6.44 23.71 -9.63
N ILE A 78 5.39 24.00 -10.39
CA ILE A 78 5.40 23.85 -11.85
C ILE A 78 6.20 25.03 -12.38
N GLN A 79 7.46 24.78 -12.76
CA GLN A 79 8.24 25.78 -13.48
C GLN A 79 7.81 25.70 -14.96
N ASP A 80 6.83 26.50 -15.35
CA ASP A 80 6.51 26.71 -16.77
C ASP A 80 7.73 27.33 -17.45
N VAL A 81 8.41 26.56 -18.31
CA VAL A 81 9.60 27.03 -19.02
C VAL A 81 9.23 27.96 -20.19
N GLU A 82 7.94 28.02 -20.59
CA GLU A 82 7.55 28.70 -21.85
C GLU A 82 6.33 29.64 -21.78
N SER A 83 5.66 29.90 -20.65
CA SER A 83 4.44 30.73 -20.67
C SER A 83 4.19 31.57 -19.41
N SER A 84 4.21 32.89 -19.57
CA SER A 84 3.88 33.89 -18.54
C SER A 84 2.39 33.98 -18.18
N SER A 85 1.60 32.91 -18.37
CA SER A 85 0.20 32.89 -17.95
C SER A 85 -0.22 31.46 -17.60
N VAL A 86 -0.23 31.18 -16.30
CA VAL A 86 -0.64 29.89 -15.77
C VAL A 86 -2.17 29.79 -15.84
N ASN A 87 -2.70 28.99 -16.77
CA ASN A 87 -4.08 28.53 -16.71
C ASN A 87 -4.14 27.36 -15.73
N MET A 88 -4.37 27.66 -14.45
CA MET A 88 -4.61 26.63 -13.45
C MET A 88 -6.01 26.04 -13.65
N ASN A 89 -6.09 24.85 -14.24
CA ASN A 89 -7.32 24.05 -14.21
C ASN A 89 -7.61 23.66 -12.74
N ASP A 90 -8.70 24.19 -12.18
CA ASP A 90 -9.09 24.06 -10.77
C ASP A 90 -9.24 22.59 -10.29
N ASN A 91 -9.48 21.67 -11.23
CA ASN A 91 -9.53 20.22 -10.97
C ASN A 91 -8.17 19.61 -10.63
N ILE A 92 -7.07 20.14 -11.18
CA ILE A 92 -5.70 19.66 -10.90
C ILE A 92 -5.31 20.05 -9.47
N ILE A 93 -5.71 21.24 -9.00
CA ILE A 93 -5.37 21.75 -7.67
C ILE A 93 -6.04 20.93 -6.56
N LYS A 94 -7.28 20.49 -6.74
CA LYS A 94 -7.96 19.63 -5.75
C LYS A 94 -7.22 18.30 -5.55
N ASP A 95 -6.73 17.71 -6.64
CA ASP A 95 -5.94 16.47 -6.62
C ASP A 95 -4.56 16.66 -5.96
N LEU A 96 -4.06 17.91 -5.89
CA LEU A 96 -2.83 18.33 -5.19
C LEU A 96 -2.97 18.53 -3.68
N THR A 97 -4.19 18.59 -3.14
CA THR A 97 -4.45 18.88 -1.72
C THR A 97 -4.72 17.63 -0.86
N LEU A 98 -4.56 16.43 -1.43
CA LEU A 98 -4.83 15.17 -0.75
C LEU A 98 -3.61 14.71 0.07
N SER A 99 -3.75 14.76 1.40
CA SER A 99 -2.78 14.29 2.39
C SER A 99 -2.10 13.01 1.94
N GLY A 100 -0.78 13.06 1.77
CA GLY A 100 0.03 11.95 1.28
C GLY A 100 -0.37 10.61 1.91
N ALA A 101 -0.89 9.71 1.08
CA ALA A 101 -1.61 8.54 1.58
C ALA A 101 -0.69 7.38 1.98
N ARG A 102 0.63 7.47 1.78
CA ARG A 102 1.55 6.37 2.09
C ARG A 102 1.44 5.89 3.54
N LEU A 103 1.35 6.81 4.51
CA LEU A 103 1.18 6.43 5.92
C LEU A 103 -0.18 5.77 6.15
N LEU A 104 -1.24 6.31 5.55
CA LEU A 104 -2.59 5.77 5.64
C LEU A 104 -2.71 4.38 5.01
N ILE A 105 -2.02 4.14 3.89
CA ILE A 105 -1.94 2.83 3.22
C ILE A 105 -1.30 1.83 4.19
N ILE A 106 -0.14 2.17 4.77
CA ILE A 106 0.55 1.28 5.71
C ILE A 106 -0.32 0.97 6.93
N GLU A 107 -0.97 1.97 7.52
CA GLU A 107 -1.88 1.77 8.65
C GLU A 107 -3.09 0.91 8.29
N SER A 108 -3.68 1.12 7.10
CA SER A 108 -4.81 0.34 6.63
C SER A 108 -4.45 -1.12 6.38
N ILE A 109 -3.32 -1.37 5.71
CA ILE A 109 -2.77 -2.73 5.51
C ILE A 109 -2.55 -3.39 6.87
N LEU A 110 -1.87 -2.71 7.81
CA LEU A 110 -1.58 -3.25 9.13
C LEU A 110 -2.86 -3.61 9.89
N THR A 111 -3.88 -2.76 9.81
CA THR A 111 -5.18 -2.97 10.44
C THR A 111 -5.92 -4.16 9.82
N SER A 112 -5.96 -4.23 8.48
CA SER A 112 -6.59 -5.32 7.72
C SER A 112 -5.94 -6.68 8.04
N VAL A 113 -4.62 -6.72 8.04
CA VAL A 113 -3.83 -7.94 8.34
C VAL A 113 -4.03 -8.36 9.79
N SER A 114 -3.94 -7.42 10.73
CA SER A 114 -4.14 -7.72 12.16
C SER A 114 -5.53 -8.29 12.43
N LYS A 115 -6.56 -7.82 11.72
CA LYS A 115 -7.92 -8.36 11.83
C LYS A 115 -8.06 -9.77 11.26
N ARG A 116 -7.30 -10.12 10.22
CA ARG A 116 -7.35 -11.43 9.54
C ARG A 116 -6.51 -12.51 10.24
N LEU A 117 -5.57 -12.12 11.10
CA LEU A 117 -4.68 -13.03 11.83
C LEU A 117 -5.19 -13.48 13.21
N VAL A 118 -6.28 -12.86 13.70
CA VAL A 118 -6.95 -13.24 14.97
C VAL A 118 -7.93 -14.37 14.74
#